data_AF-A0A7J6SZA9-F1
#
_entry.id   AF-A0A7J6SZA9-F1
#
_cell.length_a   1.000
_cell.length_b   1.000
_cell.length_c   1.000
_cell.angle_alpha   90.00
_cell.angle_beta   90.00
_cell.angle_gamma   90.00
#
_symmetry.space_group_name_H-M   'P 1'
#
loop_
_entity.id
_entity.type
_entity.pdbx_description
1 polymer ?
#
loop_
_entity_poly.entity_id
_entity_poly.type
_entity_poly.pdbx_seq_one_letter_code
_entity_poly.pdbx_strand_id
1 'polypeptide(L)'
;YGGSPAARCRAVEPGHYDWMLSLQGDDLERAVQSDMAVRESGHDTTARLSRYDACDMATVDLNCILYKIEKDMSILHEPSRDWAALAESRKLTILRLMYIPERSSFFDYNTRNGQVDTSFLSVTGLAYPLWCGLVDGNRPLSNEIVNTLMTNLAQDGGVVSDDLKNNVKGFTGQWDWPAGWAPHQMITWMGLMRLGYLTQARELASRWVRLCLKTFQVYDCLPEKFDVVHCTSRIDVEYGNQCSEKGEYFGWTVASVEMALQSVLTADDIAKINHDFANSRGAENPTGGAARPTCAGESVNSE
;
A
#
# COMPACT_ATOMS: atom_id res chain seq x y z
N TYR A 1 -12.31 23.75 10.88
CA TYR A 1 -13.68 23.22 10.91
C TYR A 1 -14.59 24.16 10.15
N GLY A 2 -14.91 23.83 8.90
CA GLY A 2 -15.74 24.65 7.99
C GLY A 2 -15.56 24.23 6.52
N GLY A 3 -16.42 23.32 6.03
CA GLY A 3 -16.85 23.34 4.63
C GLY A 3 -16.00 22.70 3.53
N SER A 4 -15.22 21.63 3.78
CA SER A 4 -14.69 20.82 2.66
C SER A 4 -15.53 19.54 2.48
N PRO A 5 -16.08 19.26 1.28
CA PRO A 5 -16.71 17.99 0.89
C PRO A 5 -15.92 16.74 1.33
N ALA A 6 -14.60 16.84 1.31
CA ALA A 6 -13.71 15.74 1.61
C ALA A 6 -13.64 15.33 3.09
N ALA A 7 -13.97 16.22 4.03
CA ALA A 7 -13.96 15.86 5.45
C ALA A 7 -15.07 14.85 5.84
N ARG A 8 -15.92 14.44 4.88
CA ARG A 8 -17.06 13.52 5.06
C ARG A 8 -16.90 12.19 4.32
N CYS A 9 -15.80 11.95 3.64
CA CYS A 9 -15.60 10.72 2.88
C CYS A 9 -15.40 9.52 3.83
N ARG A 10 -16.41 8.65 3.94
CA ARG A 10 -16.41 7.40 4.72
C ARG A 10 -16.73 6.17 3.86
N ALA A 11 -15.78 5.69 3.07
CA ALA A 11 -16.04 4.72 2.02
C ALA A 11 -16.75 3.43 2.46
N VAL A 12 -17.79 3.12 1.68
CA VAL A 12 -18.43 1.82 1.44
C VAL A 12 -19.27 1.21 2.58
N GLU A 13 -19.51 1.93 3.68
CA GLU A 13 -20.69 1.64 4.51
C GLU A 13 -21.98 2.18 3.84
N PRO A 14 -23.15 1.53 4.04
CA PRO A 14 -24.43 2.09 3.65
C PRO A 14 -24.55 3.56 4.11
N GLY A 15 -24.76 4.46 3.15
CA GLY A 15 -24.82 5.91 3.39
C GLY A 15 -23.51 6.68 3.17
N HIS A 16 -22.44 6.03 2.70
CA HIS A 16 -21.16 6.69 2.37
C HIS A 16 -21.33 7.96 1.51
N TYR A 17 -22.12 7.86 0.45
CA TYR A 17 -22.35 8.95 -0.50
C TYR A 17 -23.60 9.78 -0.16
N ASP A 18 -24.24 9.57 1.00
CA ASP A 18 -25.47 10.29 1.36
C ASP A 18 -25.24 11.80 1.46
N TRP A 19 -24.04 12.20 1.88
CA TRP A 19 -23.68 13.61 1.88
C TRP A 19 -23.59 14.20 0.46
N MET A 20 -23.19 13.41 -0.55
CA MET A 20 -23.19 13.85 -1.95
C MET A 20 -24.62 14.06 -2.47
N LEU A 21 -25.60 13.28 -1.99
CA LEU A 21 -27.02 13.47 -2.35
C LEU A 21 -27.56 14.85 -1.93
N SER A 22 -26.90 15.50 -0.96
CA SER A 22 -27.24 16.87 -0.53
C SER A 22 -26.58 17.97 -1.35
N LEU A 23 -25.64 17.64 -2.24
CA LEU A 23 -24.94 18.60 -3.09
C LEU A 23 -25.65 18.81 -4.42
N GLN A 24 -25.41 19.97 -5.04
CA GLN A 24 -25.93 20.32 -6.37
C GLN A 24 -24.93 21.17 -7.14
N GLY A 25 -25.06 21.20 -8.47
CA GLY A 25 -24.21 22.02 -9.35
C GLY A 25 -22.72 21.70 -9.20
N ASP A 26 -21.90 22.73 -9.21
CA ASP A 26 -20.44 22.64 -9.17
C ASP A 26 -19.90 21.86 -7.94
N ASP A 27 -20.58 21.95 -6.79
CA ASP A 27 -20.18 21.23 -5.58
C ASP A 27 -20.32 19.71 -5.75
N LEU A 28 -21.42 19.27 -6.40
CA LEU A 28 -21.63 17.85 -6.70
C LEU A 28 -20.64 17.37 -7.76
N GLU A 29 -20.43 18.15 -8.83
CA GLU A 29 -19.47 17.82 -9.87
C GLU A 29 -18.07 17.65 -9.28
N ARG A 30 -17.65 18.58 -8.41
CA ARG A 30 -16.34 18.52 -7.76
C ARG A 30 -16.20 17.32 -6.83
N ALA A 31 -17.25 17.00 -6.08
CA ALA A 31 -17.27 15.81 -5.22
C ALA A 31 -17.10 14.51 -6.04
N VAL A 32 -17.77 14.42 -7.20
CA VAL A 32 -17.64 13.29 -8.13
C VAL A 32 -16.23 13.23 -8.74
N GLN A 33 -15.65 14.37 -9.14
CA GLN A 33 -14.27 14.43 -9.64
C GLN A 33 -13.26 13.95 -8.60
N SER A 34 -13.41 14.39 -7.34
CA SER A 34 -12.55 13.93 -6.25
C SER A 34 -12.66 12.42 -6.06
N ASP A 35 -13.87 11.86 -6.10
CA ASP A 35 -14.10 10.41 -5.97
C ASP A 35 -13.49 9.61 -7.13
N MET A 36 -13.55 10.14 -8.35
CA MET A 36 -12.86 9.59 -9.51
C MET A 36 -11.33 9.67 -9.37
N ALA A 37 -10.79 10.76 -8.83
CA ALA A 37 -9.35 10.91 -8.60
C ALA A 37 -8.83 9.91 -7.55
N VAL A 38 -9.63 9.59 -6.52
CA VAL A 38 -9.31 8.48 -5.59
C VAL A 38 -9.20 7.14 -6.33
N ARG A 39 -10.12 6.84 -7.24
CA ARG A 39 -10.05 5.61 -8.08
C ARG A 39 -8.89 5.61 -9.06
N GLU A 40 -8.61 6.75 -9.70
CA GLU A 40 -7.48 6.90 -10.62
C GLU A 40 -6.15 6.64 -9.89
N SER A 41 -6.05 6.96 -8.60
CA SER A 41 -4.86 6.68 -7.79
C SER A 41 -4.61 5.19 -7.51
N GLY A 42 -5.61 4.33 -7.75
CA GLY A 42 -5.60 2.92 -7.39
C GLY A 42 -5.68 2.62 -5.89
N HIS A 43 -5.87 3.64 -5.04
CA HIS A 43 -6.06 3.50 -3.60
C HIS A 43 -7.51 3.82 -3.20
N ASP A 44 -8.49 3.33 -3.97
CA ASP A 44 -9.90 3.41 -3.63
C ASP A 44 -10.28 2.31 -2.62
N THR A 45 -10.49 2.61 -1.34
CA THR A 45 -10.31 3.93 -0.72
C THR A 45 -9.34 3.91 0.44
N THR A 46 -8.82 5.10 0.75
CA THR A 46 -7.86 5.36 1.83
C THR A 46 -8.17 6.71 2.47
N ALA A 47 -8.05 6.78 3.79
CA ALA A 47 -8.10 8.03 4.53
C ALA A 47 -7.07 9.06 4.04
N ARG A 48 -5.98 8.64 3.39
CA ARG A 48 -4.96 9.51 2.80
C ARG A 48 -5.54 10.49 1.79
N LEU A 49 -6.43 10.00 0.91
CA LEU A 49 -6.99 10.76 -0.19
C LEU A 49 -8.43 11.17 0.07
N SER A 50 -9.18 10.33 0.78
CA SER A 50 -10.59 10.58 1.08
C SER A 50 -10.82 11.76 2.02
N ARG A 51 -9.86 12.13 2.88
CA ARG A 51 -9.99 13.28 3.79
C ARG A 51 -9.82 14.64 3.12
N TYR A 52 -9.27 14.64 1.91
CA TYR A 52 -9.02 15.82 1.11
C TYR A 52 -9.74 15.73 -0.22
N ASP A 53 -9.86 16.86 -0.89
CA ASP A 53 -10.28 16.84 -2.27
C ASP A 53 -9.11 16.26 -3.07
N ALA A 54 -9.25 15.01 -3.52
CA ALA A 54 -8.16 14.25 -4.11
C ALA A 54 -7.63 14.91 -5.39
N CYS A 55 -8.46 15.70 -6.08
CA CYS A 55 -8.03 16.49 -7.24
C CYS A 55 -7.04 17.60 -6.87
N ASP A 56 -6.94 18.01 -5.61
CA ASP A 56 -5.98 19.01 -5.14
C ASP A 56 -4.68 18.38 -4.60
N MET A 57 -4.60 17.05 -4.53
CA MET A 57 -3.47 16.36 -3.92
C MET A 57 -2.39 16.02 -4.96
N ALA A 58 -1.23 16.66 -4.86
CA ALA A 58 -0.03 16.19 -5.53
C ALA A 58 0.57 15.05 -4.68
N THR A 59 0.33 13.82 -5.10
CA THR A 59 0.70 12.64 -4.32
C THR A 59 2.15 12.21 -4.58
N VAL A 60 2.79 11.63 -3.56
CA VAL A 60 4.19 11.17 -3.63
C VAL A 60 4.34 10.04 -4.66
N ASP A 61 3.41 9.09 -4.66
CA ASP A 61 3.41 7.94 -5.58
C ASP A 61 3.37 8.36 -7.05
N LEU A 62 2.41 9.20 -7.45
CA LEU A 62 2.28 9.70 -8.82
C LEU A 62 3.53 10.48 -9.23
N ASN A 63 4.03 11.37 -8.38
CA ASN A 63 5.22 12.15 -8.70
C ASN A 63 6.48 11.29 -8.79
N CYS A 64 6.59 10.21 -8.01
CA CYS A 64 7.66 9.24 -8.15
C CYS A 64 7.54 8.41 -9.44
N ILE A 65 6.33 8.02 -9.85
CA ILE A 65 6.08 7.35 -11.13
C ILE A 65 6.47 8.26 -12.30
N LEU A 66 6.04 9.52 -12.27
CA LEU A 66 6.39 10.50 -13.31
C LEU A 66 7.91 10.76 -13.37
N TYR A 67 8.57 10.87 -12.21
CA TYR A 67 10.03 10.98 -12.16
C TYR A 67 10.71 9.76 -12.79
N LYS A 68 10.21 8.56 -12.50
CA LYS A 68 10.74 7.31 -13.07
C LYS A 68 10.55 7.27 -14.60
N ILE A 69 9.38 7.68 -15.09
CA ILE A 69 9.12 7.80 -16.53
C ILE A 69 10.09 8.79 -17.17
N GLU A 70 10.26 9.98 -16.60
CA GLU A 70 11.19 11.00 -17.13
C GLU A 70 12.64 10.48 -17.13
N LYS A 71 13.07 9.76 -16.09
CA LYS A 71 14.37 9.08 -16.06
C LYS A 71 14.51 8.03 -17.15
N ASP A 72 13.51 7.19 -17.34
CA ASP A 72 13.53 6.12 -18.35
C ASP A 72 13.56 6.70 -19.76
N MET A 73 12.76 7.73 -20.04
CA MET A 73 12.77 8.44 -21.32
C MET A 73 14.12 9.11 -21.60
N SER A 74 14.78 9.64 -20.56
CA SER A 74 16.14 10.17 -20.66
C SER A 74 17.17 9.08 -21.00
N ILE A 75 17.10 7.91 -20.34
CA ILE A 75 17.97 6.75 -20.61
C ILE A 75 17.77 6.22 -22.02
N LEU A 76 16.52 6.20 -22.50
CA LEU A 76 16.17 5.80 -23.85
C LEU A 76 16.51 6.86 -24.91
N HIS A 77 17.06 8.01 -24.50
CA HIS A 77 17.39 9.14 -25.38
C HIS A 77 16.20 9.59 -26.25
N GLU A 78 14.99 9.59 -25.69
CA GLU A 78 13.82 10.00 -26.45
C GLU A 78 13.90 11.52 -26.75
N PRO A 79 13.75 11.95 -28.02
CA PRO A 79 14.13 13.31 -28.43
C PRO A 79 13.07 14.39 -28.22
N SER A 80 11.83 14.07 -27.85
CA SER A 80 10.73 15.06 -27.84
C SER A 80 10.89 16.17 -26.80
N ARG A 81 11.66 15.93 -25.73
CA ARG A 81 11.86 16.85 -24.62
C ARG A 81 13.24 16.65 -24.01
N ASP A 82 13.69 17.64 -23.23
CA ASP A 82 14.82 17.44 -22.33
C ASP A 82 14.35 16.67 -21.07
N TRP A 83 14.23 15.35 -21.22
CA TRP A 83 13.76 14.47 -20.14
C TRP A 83 14.68 14.46 -18.93
N ALA A 84 15.98 14.68 -19.13
CA ALA A 84 16.94 14.76 -18.04
C ALA A 84 16.66 15.99 -17.17
N ALA A 85 16.43 17.15 -17.79
CA ALA A 85 16.06 18.37 -17.08
C ALA A 85 14.70 18.27 -16.40
N LEU A 86 13.71 17.63 -17.04
CA LEU A 86 12.39 17.40 -16.43
C LEU A 86 12.49 16.52 -15.18
N ALA A 87 13.21 15.39 -15.27
CA ALA A 87 13.43 14.49 -14.13
C ALA A 87 14.13 15.22 -12.98
N GLU A 88 15.16 16.01 -13.26
CA GLU A 88 15.88 16.76 -12.23
C GLU A 88 14.98 17.83 -11.58
N SER A 89 14.23 18.59 -12.39
CA SER A 89 13.27 19.58 -11.90
C SER A 89 12.21 18.93 -10.99
N ARG A 90 11.69 17.76 -11.38
CA ARG A 90 10.72 17.03 -10.58
C ARG A 90 11.33 16.53 -9.28
N LYS A 91 12.54 15.95 -9.33
CA LYS A 91 13.25 15.48 -8.13
C LYS A 91 13.40 16.60 -7.10
N LEU A 92 13.90 17.75 -7.52
CA LEU A 92 14.08 18.91 -6.65
C LEU A 92 12.74 19.42 -6.09
N THR A 93 11.68 19.38 -6.89
CA THR A 93 10.34 19.78 -6.46
C THR A 93 9.76 18.83 -5.42
N ILE A 94 9.86 17.50 -5.62
CA ILE A 94 9.43 16.50 -4.63
C ILE A 94 10.21 16.69 -3.32
N LEU A 95 11.53 16.80 -3.39
CA LEU A 95 12.37 17.00 -2.20
C LEU A 95 12.01 18.29 -1.44
N ARG A 96 11.61 19.35 -2.15
CA ARG A 96 11.23 20.63 -1.53
C ARG A 96 9.83 20.60 -0.91
N LEU A 97 8.85 20.05 -1.62
CA LEU A 97 7.43 20.18 -1.26
C LEU A 97 6.91 19.02 -0.41
N MET A 98 7.54 17.84 -0.51
CA MET A 98 6.98 16.60 0.01
C MET A 98 7.85 15.95 1.09
N TYR A 99 9.18 16.16 1.11
CA TYR A 99 10.04 15.60 2.14
C TYR A 99 9.94 16.39 3.44
N ILE A 100 9.64 15.71 4.55
CA ILE A 100 9.55 16.31 5.89
C ILE A 100 10.66 15.72 6.77
N PRO A 101 11.75 16.47 7.00
CA PRO A 101 12.92 15.97 7.73
C PRO A 101 12.60 15.45 9.13
N GLU A 102 11.70 16.12 9.87
CA GLU A 102 11.32 15.76 11.24
C GLU A 102 10.59 14.41 11.30
N ARG A 103 10.10 13.93 10.15
CA ARG A 103 9.39 12.67 10.00
C ARG A 103 10.15 11.66 9.15
N SER A 104 11.31 12.04 8.59
CA SER A 104 12.13 11.20 7.73
C SER A 104 11.31 10.44 6.67
N SER A 105 10.34 11.15 6.06
CA SER A 105 9.36 10.58 5.13
C SER A 105 8.85 11.64 4.16
N PHE A 106 8.29 11.18 3.04
CA PHE A 106 7.55 12.03 2.11
C PHE A 106 6.05 11.98 2.39
N PHE A 107 5.37 13.08 2.13
CA PHE A 107 3.93 13.24 2.33
C PHE A 107 3.32 14.01 1.16
N ASP A 108 2.03 13.78 0.91
CA ASP A 108 1.33 14.39 -0.20
C ASP A 108 1.16 15.91 0.02
N TYR A 109 1.31 16.68 -1.06
CA TYR A 109 1.23 18.14 -1.03
C TYR A 109 -0.13 18.59 -1.55
N ASN A 110 -0.89 19.33 -0.72
CA ASN A 110 -2.15 19.92 -1.13
C ASN A 110 -1.88 21.21 -1.93
N THR A 111 -2.15 21.15 -3.23
CA THR A 111 -1.87 22.23 -4.18
C THR A 111 -2.81 23.42 -4.04
N ARG A 112 -4.01 23.25 -3.46
CA ARG A 112 -4.97 24.34 -3.24
C ARG A 112 -4.53 25.28 -2.12
N ASN A 113 -4.08 24.73 -0.99
CA ASN A 113 -3.74 25.52 0.19
C ASN A 113 -2.23 25.57 0.51
N GLY A 114 -1.42 24.81 -0.23
CA GLY A 114 0.01 24.74 -0.07
C GLY A 114 0.51 24.02 1.19
N GLN A 115 -0.30 23.14 1.76
CA GLN A 115 -0.01 22.43 3.01
C GLN A 115 0.30 20.94 2.79
N VAL A 116 0.97 20.35 3.78
CA VAL A 116 1.26 18.91 3.86
C VAL A 116 0.64 18.38 5.14
N ASP A 117 -0.22 17.35 5.05
CA ASP A 117 -0.69 16.65 6.25
C ASP A 117 0.31 15.57 6.64
N THR A 118 1.03 15.83 7.73
CA THR A 118 1.99 14.87 8.27
C THR A 118 1.36 13.97 9.33
N SER A 119 0.04 13.96 9.54
CA SER A 119 -0.55 13.28 10.70
C SER A 119 -0.49 11.75 10.68
N PHE A 120 -0.19 11.14 9.54
CA PHE A 120 0.01 9.69 9.38
C PHE A 120 1.06 9.43 8.28
N LEU A 121 1.80 8.33 8.42
CA LEU A 121 2.74 7.82 7.42
C LEU A 121 2.01 6.87 6.47
N SER A 122 2.17 7.06 5.17
CA SER A 122 1.81 6.05 4.17
C SER A 122 3.06 5.33 3.69
N VAL A 123 2.93 4.03 3.38
CA VAL A 123 4.00 3.25 2.75
C VAL A 123 4.43 3.84 1.40
N THR A 124 3.52 4.50 0.68
CA THR A 124 3.84 5.18 -0.59
C THR A 124 4.87 6.31 -0.39
N GLY A 125 4.78 7.03 0.73
CA GLY A 125 5.70 8.10 1.13
C GLY A 125 7.13 7.64 1.44
N LEU A 126 7.34 6.33 1.61
CA LEU A 126 8.64 5.74 1.94
C LEU A 126 9.14 4.85 0.79
N ALA A 127 8.30 3.95 0.29
CA ALA A 127 8.68 2.93 -0.68
C ALA A 127 8.90 3.51 -2.09
N TYR A 128 8.06 4.44 -2.56
CA TYR A 128 8.15 4.98 -3.92
C TYR A 128 9.43 5.80 -4.15
N PRO A 129 9.84 6.71 -3.24
CA PRO A 129 11.12 7.43 -3.37
C PRO A 129 12.34 6.50 -3.46
N LEU A 130 12.33 5.36 -2.74
CA LEU A 130 13.38 4.34 -2.81
C LEU A 130 13.32 3.60 -4.15
N TRP A 131 12.12 3.19 -4.58
CA TRP A 131 11.89 2.43 -5.82
C TRP A 131 12.26 3.21 -7.07
N CYS A 132 11.82 4.46 -7.19
CA CYS A 132 12.04 5.27 -8.40
C CYS A 132 13.47 5.82 -8.50
N GLY A 133 14.30 5.65 -7.46
CA GLY A 133 15.66 6.18 -7.40
C GLY A 133 15.74 7.68 -7.15
N LEU A 134 14.73 8.26 -6.50
CA LEU A 134 14.71 9.69 -6.15
C LEU A 134 15.91 10.05 -5.25
N VAL A 135 16.20 9.16 -4.29
CA VAL A 135 17.22 9.34 -3.25
C VAL A 135 18.55 8.66 -3.55
N ASP A 136 18.74 8.20 -4.80
CA ASP A 136 20.01 7.61 -5.25
C ASP A 136 21.18 8.58 -4.99
N GLY A 137 22.29 8.04 -4.50
CA GLY A 137 23.49 8.82 -4.16
C GLY A 137 23.42 9.56 -2.82
N ASN A 138 22.30 9.51 -2.09
CA ASN A 138 22.15 10.13 -0.77
C ASN A 138 21.94 9.06 0.33
N ARG A 139 23.03 8.40 0.73
CA ARG A 139 22.98 7.30 1.72
C ARG A 139 22.42 7.69 3.09
N PRO A 140 22.72 8.88 3.66
CA PRO A 140 22.09 9.31 4.91
C PRO A 140 20.56 9.39 4.79
N LEU A 141 20.04 10.04 3.75
CA LEU A 141 18.60 10.15 3.52
C LEU A 141 17.94 8.79 3.31
N SER A 142 18.55 7.90 2.51
CA SER A 142 17.99 6.56 2.32
C SER A 142 17.99 5.74 3.62
N ASN A 143 19.01 5.88 4.47
CA ASN A 143 19.03 5.22 5.78
C ASN A 143 17.90 5.73 6.69
N GLU A 144 17.65 7.04 6.72
CA GLU A 144 16.56 7.64 7.51
C GLU A 144 15.20 7.10 7.05
N ILE A 145 14.93 7.10 5.75
CA ILE A 145 13.67 6.60 5.16
C ILE A 145 13.49 5.10 5.46
N VAL A 146 14.54 4.29 5.26
CA VAL A 146 14.48 2.84 5.53
C VAL A 146 14.27 2.56 7.01
N ASN A 147 14.91 3.31 7.91
CA ASN A 147 14.68 3.18 9.34
C ASN A 147 13.23 3.52 9.71
N THR A 148 12.67 4.58 9.15
CA THR A 148 11.26 4.96 9.35
C THR A 148 10.31 3.86 8.86
N LEU A 149 10.55 3.32 7.66
CA LEU A 149 9.78 2.21 7.09
C LEU A 149 9.81 0.98 8.01
N MET A 150 11.01 0.53 8.39
CA MET A 150 11.18 -0.67 9.20
C MET A 150 10.65 -0.50 10.63
N THR A 151 10.69 0.71 11.18
CA THR A 151 10.22 0.96 12.56
C THR A 151 8.70 1.08 12.62
N ASN A 152 8.08 1.72 11.63
CA ASN A 152 6.68 2.14 11.75
C ASN A 152 5.73 1.29 10.89
N LEU A 153 6.17 0.82 9.71
CA LEU A 153 5.30 0.17 8.73
C LEU A 153 5.64 -1.31 8.48
N ALA A 154 6.81 -1.79 8.90
CA ALA A 154 7.09 -3.23 8.88
C ALA A 154 6.31 -3.95 9.99
N GLN A 155 5.44 -4.88 9.59
CA GLN A 155 4.61 -5.71 10.46
C GLN A 155 4.95 -7.19 10.26
N ASP A 156 4.40 -8.07 11.08
CA ASP A 156 4.70 -9.51 11.05
C ASP A 156 4.32 -10.19 9.73
N GLY A 157 3.34 -9.63 9.02
CA GLY A 157 2.85 -10.11 7.72
C GLY A 157 3.45 -9.42 6.50
N GLY A 158 4.34 -8.43 6.65
CA GLY A 158 4.88 -7.64 5.54
C GLY A 158 4.93 -6.15 5.87
N VAL A 159 4.62 -5.28 4.91
CA VAL A 159 4.41 -3.85 5.17
C VAL A 159 2.93 -3.49 5.19
N VAL A 160 2.53 -2.66 6.15
CA VAL A 160 1.18 -2.10 6.26
C VAL A 160 1.07 -0.81 5.46
N SER A 161 -0.13 -0.53 4.95
CA SER A 161 -0.37 0.59 4.02
C SER A 161 -0.13 1.97 4.65
N ASP A 162 -0.46 2.12 5.94
CA ASP A 162 -0.20 3.31 6.74
C ASP A 162 -0.11 3.02 8.25
N ASP A 163 0.22 4.06 9.03
CA ASP A 163 0.23 4.01 10.51
C ASP A 163 -1.06 4.54 11.16
N LEU A 164 -2.15 4.70 10.38
CA LEU A 164 -3.42 5.28 10.84
C LEU A 164 -4.24 4.24 11.63
N LYS A 165 -3.75 3.88 12.81
CA LYS A 165 -4.41 2.93 13.70
C LYS A 165 -5.79 3.41 14.15
N ASN A 166 -6.73 2.48 14.30
CA ASN A 166 -7.98 2.66 15.06
C ASN A 166 -8.88 3.83 14.63
N ASN A 167 -8.96 4.15 13.34
CA ASN A 167 -9.99 5.05 12.82
C ASN A 167 -10.03 6.45 13.48
N VAL A 168 -8.86 7.01 13.86
CA VAL A 168 -8.75 8.24 14.70
C VAL A 168 -9.44 9.48 14.13
N LYS A 169 -9.88 9.48 12.85
CA LYS A 169 -10.68 10.58 12.28
C LYS A 169 -11.97 10.13 11.57
N GLY A 170 -12.52 8.95 11.94
CA GLY A 170 -13.86 8.52 11.56
C GLY A 170 -14.02 7.99 10.12
N PHE A 171 -12.91 7.67 9.44
CA PHE A 171 -12.90 6.84 8.25
C PHE A 171 -11.66 5.92 8.22
N THR A 172 -11.86 4.67 7.80
CA THR A 172 -10.84 3.67 7.47
C THR A 172 -11.27 2.97 6.19
N GLY A 173 -10.47 3.12 5.13
CA GLY A 173 -10.68 2.45 3.85
C GLY A 173 -9.88 1.16 3.74
N GLN A 174 -10.12 0.39 2.68
CA GLN A 174 -9.42 -0.88 2.47
C GLN A 174 -7.91 -0.74 2.24
N TRP A 175 -7.43 0.45 1.87
CA TRP A 175 -6.01 0.78 1.69
C TRP A 175 -5.38 1.44 2.93
N ASP A 176 -6.04 1.38 4.10
CA ASP A 176 -5.51 1.87 5.37
C ASP A 176 -5.09 0.71 6.29
N TRP A 177 -4.44 1.01 7.41
CA TRP A 177 -4.19 0.04 8.49
C TRP A 177 -5.47 -0.74 8.88
N PRO A 178 -5.40 -2.08 9.09
CA PRO A 178 -4.21 -2.93 9.14
C PRO A 178 -3.85 -3.61 7.80
N ALA A 179 -4.41 -3.14 6.69
CA ALA A 179 -4.26 -3.81 5.40
C ALA A 179 -2.84 -3.68 4.84
N GLY A 180 -2.32 -4.77 4.28
CA GLY A 180 -1.17 -4.81 3.41
C GLY A 180 -1.55 -5.38 2.05
N TRP A 181 -1.03 -4.72 1.01
CA TRP A 181 -1.36 -5.02 -0.39
C TRP A 181 -0.11 -5.44 -1.16
N ALA A 182 -0.26 -6.42 -2.04
CA ALA A 182 0.84 -7.00 -2.81
C ALA A 182 1.67 -5.95 -3.59
N PRO A 183 1.08 -4.93 -4.25
CA PRO A 183 1.84 -3.89 -4.93
C PRO A 183 2.77 -3.11 -4.00
N HIS A 184 2.32 -2.76 -2.79
CA HIS A 184 3.15 -2.07 -1.80
C HIS A 184 4.31 -2.94 -1.32
N GLN A 185 4.09 -4.25 -1.18
CA GLN A 185 5.17 -5.17 -0.83
C GLN A 185 6.25 -5.17 -1.91
N MET A 186 5.86 -5.40 -3.17
CA MET A 186 6.78 -5.49 -4.30
C MET A 186 7.56 -4.19 -4.51
N ILE A 187 6.89 -3.03 -4.49
CA ILE A 187 7.56 -1.72 -4.62
C ILE A 187 8.56 -1.49 -3.49
N THR A 188 8.20 -1.88 -2.27
CA THR A 188 9.10 -1.77 -1.11
C THR A 188 10.35 -2.63 -1.31
N TRP A 189 10.21 -3.90 -1.67
CA TRP A 189 11.36 -4.78 -1.89
C TRP A 189 12.25 -4.28 -3.02
N MET A 190 11.67 -3.85 -4.14
CA MET A 190 12.43 -3.29 -5.26
C MET A 190 13.23 -2.06 -4.84
N GLY A 191 12.63 -1.13 -4.09
CA GLY A 191 13.31 0.06 -3.59
C GLY A 191 14.44 -0.25 -2.61
N LEU A 192 14.20 -1.18 -1.67
CA LEU A 192 15.22 -1.64 -0.73
C LEU A 192 16.39 -2.33 -1.46
N MET A 193 16.09 -3.25 -2.38
CA MET A 193 17.11 -3.95 -3.16
C MET A 193 17.93 -3.02 -4.03
N ARG A 194 17.28 -2.05 -4.69
CA ARG A 194 17.94 -1.04 -5.52
C ARG A 194 19.07 -0.32 -4.77
N LEU A 195 18.83 0.01 -3.50
CA LEU A 195 19.77 0.75 -2.67
C LEU A 195 20.67 -0.16 -1.79
N GLY A 196 20.60 -1.48 -1.98
CA GLY A 196 21.44 -2.47 -1.30
C GLY A 196 20.97 -2.87 0.10
N TYR A 197 19.73 -2.56 0.50
CA TYR A 197 19.11 -3.01 1.76
C TYR A 197 18.53 -4.42 1.63
N LEU A 198 19.38 -5.37 1.21
CA LEU A 198 18.95 -6.73 0.87
C LEU A 198 18.40 -7.50 2.07
N THR A 199 18.96 -7.28 3.26
CA THR A 199 18.47 -7.92 4.50
C THR A 199 17.03 -7.53 4.80
N GLN A 200 16.73 -6.22 4.75
CA GLN A 200 15.40 -5.69 4.99
C GLN A 200 14.40 -6.17 3.92
N ALA A 201 14.81 -6.18 2.64
CA ALA A 201 13.98 -6.69 1.57
C ALA A 201 13.62 -8.17 1.76
N ARG A 202 14.62 -9.01 2.06
CA ARG A 202 14.44 -10.45 2.31
C ARG A 202 13.60 -10.72 3.55
N GLU A 203 13.78 -9.92 4.60
CA GLU A 203 12.98 -10.03 5.82
C GLU A 203 11.50 -9.76 5.54
N LEU A 204 11.16 -8.63 4.91
CA LEU A 204 9.79 -8.29 4.58
C LEU A 204 9.16 -9.27 3.58
N ALA A 205 9.91 -9.70 2.56
CA ALA A 205 9.44 -10.70 1.61
C ALA A 205 9.17 -12.06 2.29
N SER A 206 10.02 -12.47 3.22
CA SER A 206 9.82 -13.71 3.98
C SER A 206 8.58 -13.64 4.87
N ARG A 207 8.28 -12.48 5.46
CA ARG A 207 7.06 -12.25 6.26
C ARG A 207 5.80 -12.39 5.40
N TRP A 208 5.78 -11.72 4.25
CA TRP A 208 4.67 -11.79 3.30
C TRP A 208 4.44 -13.20 2.74
N VAL A 209 5.49 -13.88 2.27
CA VAL A 209 5.38 -15.24 1.72
C VAL A 209 4.87 -16.23 2.76
N ARG A 210 5.30 -16.12 4.03
CA ARG A 210 4.77 -16.96 5.11
C ARG A 210 3.27 -16.74 5.32
N LEU A 211 2.83 -15.48 5.32
CA LEU A 211 1.42 -15.13 5.45
C LEU A 211 0.59 -15.72 4.30
N CYS A 212 0.99 -15.47 3.05
CA CYS A 212 0.30 -16.02 1.88
C CYS A 212 0.26 -17.56 1.88
N LEU A 213 1.38 -18.22 2.23
CA LEU A 213 1.47 -19.67 2.28
C LEU A 213 0.55 -20.26 3.37
N LYS A 214 0.49 -19.62 4.54
CA LYS A 214 -0.44 -20.01 5.61
C LYS A 214 -1.89 -19.90 5.14
N THR A 215 -2.26 -18.79 4.53
CA THR A 215 -3.61 -18.59 3.97
C THR A 215 -3.93 -19.64 2.91
N PHE A 216 -3.04 -19.87 1.95
CA PHE A 216 -3.23 -20.88 0.91
C PHE A 216 -3.40 -22.28 1.51
N GLN A 217 -2.66 -22.63 2.55
CA GLN A 217 -2.81 -23.94 3.18
C GLN A 217 -4.19 -24.13 3.83
N VAL A 218 -4.62 -23.14 4.60
CA VAL A 218 -5.85 -23.21 5.39
C VAL A 218 -7.07 -23.18 4.48
N TYR A 219 -7.04 -22.29 3.47
CA TYR A 219 -8.23 -21.93 2.71
C TYR A 219 -8.17 -22.32 1.23
N ASP A 220 -6.99 -22.71 0.71
CA ASP A 220 -6.77 -23.01 -0.71
C ASP A 220 -7.14 -21.82 -1.62
N CYS A 221 -6.88 -20.60 -1.12
CA CYS A 221 -7.16 -19.31 -1.77
C CYS A 221 -5.93 -18.38 -1.62
N LEU A 222 -5.76 -17.41 -2.54
CA LEU A 222 -4.90 -16.24 -2.34
C LEU A 222 -5.69 -14.96 -2.61
N PRO A 223 -6.18 -14.28 -1.57
CA PRO A 223 -7.06 -13.15 -1.73
C PRO A 223 -6.30 -11.89 -2.14
N GLU A 224 -7.07 -10.86 -2.43
CA GLU A 224 -6.60 -9.55 -2.88
C GLU A 224 -5.63 -8.86 -1.91
N LYS A 225 -5.92 -8.88 -0.60
CA LYS A 225 -5.25 -8.12 0.46
C LYS A 225 -5.28 -8.88 1.79
N PHE A 226 -4.42 -8.49 2.73
CA PHE A 226 -4.24 -9.19 4.00
C PHE A 226 -4.11 -8.23 5.18
N ASP A 227 -4.57 -8.64 6.36
CA ASP A 227 -4.21 -7.98 7.60
C ASP A 227 -2.80 -8.44 7.96
N VAL A 228 -1.83 -7.56 7.70
CA VAL A 228 -0.41 -7.84 7.91
C VAL A 228 0.04 -7.63 9.35
N VAL A 229 -0.82 -7.07 10.20
CA VAL A 229 -0.54 -6.84 11.62
C VAL A 229 -0.86 -8.10 12.42
N HIS A 230 -2.06 -8.64 12.19
CA HIS A 230 -2.54 -9.85 12.87
C HIS A 230 -2.27 -11.13 12.06
N CYS A 231 -1.62 -11.01 10.90
CA CYS A 231 -1.25 -12.11 10.01
C CYS A 231 -2.43 -13.00 9.63
N THR A 232 -3.49 -12.38 9.11
CA THR A 232 -4.71 -13.06 8.67
C THR A 232 -5.17 -12.56 7.31
N SER A 233 -5.83 -13.43 6.55
CA SER A 233 -6.51 -13.06 5.31
C SER A 233 -7.93 -12.54 5.53
N ARG A 234 -8.34 -12.35 6.78
CA ARG A 234 -9.66 -11.78 7.13
C ARG A 234 -9.54 -10.27 7.26
N ILE A 235 -10.12 -9.56 6.31
CA ILE A 235 -10.33 -8.12 6.36
C ILE A 235 -11.80 -7.87 6.05
N ASP A 236 -12.52 -7.37 7.04
CA ASP A 236 -13.94 -7.03 6.95
C ASP A 236 -14.08 -5.49 6.86
N VAL A 237 -13.43 -4.92 5.86
CA VAL A 237 -13.48 -3.48 5.52
C VAL A 237 -14.08 -3.36 4.12
N GLU A 238 -15.00 -2.41 3.95
CA GLU A 238 -15.78 -2.21 2.72
C GLU A 238 -16.54 -3.49 2.29
N TYR A 239 -16.35 -3.97 1.07
CA TYR A 239 -16.96 -5.20 0.55
C TYR A 239 -16.19 -6.48 0.94
N GLY A 240 -15.21 -6.37 1.84
CA GLY A 240 -14.36 -7.48 2.26
C GLY A 240 -13.30 -7.87 1.23
N ASN A 241 -12.75 -9.07 1.39
CA ASN A 241 -11.68 -9.60 0.52
C ASN A 241 -12.23 -10.31 -0.72
N GLN A 242 -11.70 -9.94 -1.89
CA GLN A 242 -11.92 -10.68 -3.14
C GLN A 242 -11.02 -11.91 -3.22
N CYS A 243 -11.41 -12.89 -4.06
CA CYS A 243 -10.74 -14.17 -4.21
C CYS A 243 -10.66 -14.96 -2.89
N SER A 244 -11.77 -14.99 -2.17
CA SER A 244 -11.89 -15.61 -0.85
C SER A 244 -12.41 -17.06 -0.88
N GLU A 245 -12.77 -17.55 -2.08
CA GLU A 245 -13.21 -18.92 -2.26
C GLU A 245 -12.06 -19.87 -2.62
N LYS A 246 -12.28 -21.16 -2.37
CA LYS A 246 -11.31 -22.21 -2.68
C LYS A 246 -11.02 -22.25 -4.19
N GLY A 247 -9.74 -22.22 -4.54
CA GLY A 247 -9.24 -22.24 -5.91
C GLY A 247 -9.16 -20.87 -6.58
N GLU A 248 -9.50 -19.79 -5.86
CA GLU A 248 -9.37 -18.42 -6.37
C GLU A 248 -8.03 -17.78 -5.98
N TYR A 249 -7.47 -17.03 -6.93
CA TYR A 249 -6.19 -16.35 -6.76
C TYR A 249 -6.24 -14.95 -7.36
N PHE A 250 -5.83 -13.96 -6.59
CA PHE A 250 -5.72 -12.59 -7.07
C PHE A 250 -4.38 -12.35 -7.79
N GLY A 251 -4.42 -11.75 -8.98
CA GLY A 251 -3.28 -11.69 -9.89
C GLY A 251 -2.01 -11.08 -9.29
N TRP A 252 -2.11 -9.90 -8.64
CA TRP A 252 -0.93 -9.30 -8.00
C TRP A 252 -0.44 -10.08 -6.78
N THR A 253 -1.29 -10.86 -6.13
CA THR A 253 -0.94 -11.58 -4.90
C THR A 253 -0.05 -12.75 -5.31
N VAL A 254 -0.46 -13.49 -6.34
CA VAL A 254 0.36 -14.51 -6.99
C VAL A 254 1.68 -13.91 -7.48
N ALA A 255 1.63 -12.79 -8.21
CA ALA A 255 2.83 -12.13 -8.73
C ALA A 255 3.81 -11.73 -7.62
N SER A 256 3.33 -11.27 -6.47
CA SER A 256 4.19 -10.90 -5.34
C SER A 256 4.89 -12.10 -4.69
N VAL A 257 4.21 -13.25 -4.59
CA VAL A 257 4.82 -14.49 -4.09
C VAL A 257 5.88 -14.97 -5.08
N GLU A 258 5.56 -15.00 -6.36
CA GLU A 258 6.51 -15.39 -7.42
C GLU A 258 7.73 -14.46 -7.45
N MET A 259 7.51 -13.14 -7.39
CA MET A 259 8.61 -12.17 -7.35
C MET A 259 9.50 -12.38 -6.13
N ALA A 260 8.91 -12.59 -4.95
CA ALA A 260 9.67 -12.84 -3.73
C ALA A 260 10.55 -14.09 -3.87
N LEU A 261 9.98 -15.21 -4.33
CA LEU A 261 10.69 -16.49 -4.47
C LEU A 261 11.77 -16.46 -5.56
N GLN A 262 11.53 -15.75 -6.67
CA GLN A 262 12.45 -15.76 -7.81
C GLN A 262 13.52 -14.67 -7.75
N SER A 263 13.23 -13.53 -7.12
CA SER A 263 14.06 -12.32 -7.25
C SER A 263 14.52 -11.73 -5.92
N VAL A 264 13.85 -12.01 -4.80
CA VAL A 264 14.18 -11.38 -3.50
C VAL A 264 14.83 -12.36 -2.54
N LEU A 265 14.25 -13.54 -2.39
CA LEU A 265 14.66 -14.55 -1.42
C LEU A 265 15.78 -15.42 -1.95
N THR A 266 16.66 -15.83 -1.04
CA THR A 266 17.71 -16.82 -1.32
C THR A 266 17.19 -18.23 -1.04
N ALA A 267 17.94 -19.24 -1.50
CA ALA A 267 17.64 -20.65 -1.19
C ALA A 267 17.55 -20.90 0.33
N ASP A 268 18.39 -20.25 1.13
CA ASP A 268 18.38 -20.38 2.60
C ASP A 268 17.11 -19.78 3.22
N ASP A 269 16.63 -18.64 2.70
CA ASP A 269 15.38 -18.05 3.19
C ASP A 269 14.19 -18.96 2.88
N ILE A 270 14.14 -19.51 1.66
CA ILE A 270 13.10 -20.44 1.22
C ILE A 270 13.14 -21.73 2.04
N ALA A 271 14.33 -22.29 2.29
CA ALA A 271 14.50 -23.46 3.13
C ALA A 271 14.00 -23.20 4.56
N LYS A 272 14.28 -22.01 5.11
CA LYS A 272 13.77 -21.60 6.43
C LYS A 272 12.24 -21.49 6.44
N ILE A 273 11.64 -20.86 5.43
CA ILE A 273 10.18 -20.77 5.31
C ILE A 273 9.55 -22.17 5.25
N ASN A 274 10.10 -23.06 4.43
CA ASN A 274 9.62 -24.44 4.32
C ASN A 274 9.76 -25.22 5.63
N HIS A 275 10.87 -25.05 6.35
CA HIS A 275 11.09 -25.68 7.66
C HIS A 275 10.09 -25.18 8.71
N ASP A 276 9.93 -23.85 8.83
CA ASP A 276 8.99 -23.22 9.75
C ASP A 276 7.55 -23.73 9.49
N PHE A 277 7.21 -23.86 8.20
CA PHE A 277 5.91 -24.33 7.73
C PHE A 277 5.67 -25.83 7.93
N ALA A 278 6.69 -26.68 7.75
CA ALA A 278 6.57 -28.10 8.04
C ALA A 278 6.28 -28.37 9.52
N ASN A 279 6.86 -27.56 10.41
CA ASN A 279 6.67 -27.67 11.84
C ASN A 279 5.29 -27.18 12.32
N SER A 280 4.69 -26.18 11.65
CA SER A 280 3.33 -25.73 12.00
C SER A 280 2.24 -26.73 11.60
N ARG A 281 2.46 -27.54 10.55
CA ARG A 281 1.56 -28.64 10.14
C ARG A 281 1.36 -29.71 11.22
N GLY A 282 2.36 -29.92 12.10
CA GLY A 282 2.27 -30.87 13.20
C GLY A 282 1.33 -30.44 14.33
N ALA A 283 0.99 -29.15 14.41
CA ALA A 283 0.17 -28.58 15.48
C ALA A 283 -1.31 -28.43 15.10
N GLU A 284 -1.64 -28.36 13.81
CA GLU A 284 -2.99 -28.11 13.29
C GLU A 284 -3.49 -29.27 12.41
N ASN A 285 -3.52 -30.48 12.98
CA ASN A 285 -4.15 -31.64 12.32
C ASN A 285 -5.57 -31.83 12.88
N PRO A 286 -6.62 -31.21 12.31
CA PRO A 286 -7.98 -31.61 12.63
C PRO A 286 -8.24 -32.95 11.96
N THR A 287 -8.09 -34.03 12.71
CA THR A 287 -8.68 -35.32 12.37
C THR A 287 -10.21 -35.15 12.34
N GLY A 288 -10.79 -34.91 11.17
CA GLY A 288 -12.25 -34.88 11.00
C GLY A 288 -12.67 -34.22 9.69
N GLY A 289 -13.52 -34.90 8.93
CA GLY A 289 -14.04 -34.46 7.63
C GLY A 289 -15.00 -33.25 7.69
N ALA A 290 -14.60 -32.17 8.36
CA ALA A 290 -15.28 -30.88 8.30
C ALA A 290 -14.87 -30.12 7.02
N ALA A 291 -15.82 -29.40 6.42
CA ALA A 291 -15.53 -28.49 5.32
C ALA A 291 -14.47 -27.46 5.77
N ARG A 292 -13.48 -27.16 4.92
CA ARG A 292 -12.48 -26.14 5.22
C ARG A 292 -13.18 -24.77 5.33
N PRO A 293 -12.81 -23.93 6.31
CA PRO A 293 -13.39 -22.59 6.46
C PRO A 293 -13.09 -21.73 5.22
N THR A 294 -13.82 -20.63 5.03
CA THR A 294 -13.59 -19.64 3.95
C THR A 294 -12.58 -18.55 4.38
N CYS A 295 -11.91 -17.94 3.39
CA CYS A 295 -11.02 -16.79 3.62
C CYS A 295 -11.81 -15.57 4.12
N ALA A 296 -13.05 -15.39 3.66
CA ALA A 296 -13.99 -14.43 4.24
C ALA A 296 -14.48 -14.95 5.60
N GLY A 297 -14.60 -14.08 6.61
CA GLY A 297 -15.29 -14.41 7.85
C GLY A 297 -16.66 -15.02 7.57
N GLU A 298 -17.21 -15.81 8.49
CA GLU A 298 -18.58 -16.31 8.31
C GLU A 298 -19.47 -15.11 8.01
N SER A 299 -20.08 -15.08 6.82
CA SER A 299 -21.19 -14.19 6.56
C SER A 299 -22.22 -14.52 7.62
N VAL A 300 -22.40 -13.64 8.59
CA VAL A 300 -23.53 -13.72 9.51
C VAL A 300 -24.76 -13.45 8.65
N ASN A 301 -25.26 -14.49 7.99
CA ASN A 301 -26.65 -14.59 7.63
C ASN A 301 -27.40 -14.73 8.96
N SER A 302 -27.65 -13.62 9.64
CA SER A 302 -28.74 -13.52 10.59
C SER A 302 -29.94 -12.97 9.82
N GLU A 303 -30.96 -13.80 9.72
CA GLU A 303 -32.33 -13.52 9.28
C GLU A 303 -32.89 -12.18 9.78
#